data_AF-A0AAV4DGS5-F1
#
_entry.id   AF-A0AAV4DGS5-F1
#
_cell.length_a   1.000
_cell.length_b   1.000
_cell.length_c   1.000
_cell.angle_alpha   90.00
_cell.angle_beta   90.00
_cell.angle_gamma   90.00
#
_symmetry.space_group_name_H-M   'P 1'
#
loop_
_entity.id
_entity.type
_entity.pdbx_description
1 polymer ?
#
loop_
_entity_poly.entity_id
_entity_poly.type
_entity_poly.pdbx_seq_one_letter_code
_entity_poly.pdbx_strand_id
1 'polypeptide(L)'
;MPTMEEIVKKANLLGYRGEKREEYMKQEFELLDERQEKKEEAERQEKKEEAERRAREKKEEAERQAREKEEEAERQERKEKEEADRKERLELEKMKLDAEMKLLQAKI
;
A
#
# COMPACT_ATOMS: atom_id res chain seq x y z
N MET A 1 28.15 9.63 19.51
CA MET A 1 28.65 11.02 19.68
C MET A 1 30.02 10.95 20.32
N PRO A 2 30.99 11.77 19.91
CA PRO A 2 32.29 11.83 20.58
C PRO A 2 32.12 12.39 21.99
N THR A 3 32.97 11.93 22.88
CA THR A 3 32.99 12.27 24.30
C THR A 3 33.79 13.54 24.56
N MET A 4 33.55 14.18 25.71
CA MET A 4 34.32 15.35 26.14
C MET A 4 35.83 15.07 26.15
N GLU A 5 36.26 13.87 26.55
CA GLU A 5 37.67 13.48 26.51
C GLU A 5 38.25 13.42 25.09
N GLU A 6 37.47 12.95 24.12
CA GLU A 6 37.91 12.89 22.72
C GLU A 6 38.04 14.29 22.13
N ILE A 7 37.10 15.19 22.44
CA ILE A 7 37.17 16.60 22.00
C ILE A 7 38.36 17.30 22.66
N VAL A 8 38.59 17.06 23.96
CA VAL A 8 39.77 17.56 24.69
C VAL A 8 41.08 17.04 24.11
N LYS A 9 41.17 15.73 23.81
CA LYS A 9 42.35 15.13 23.17
C LYS A 9 42.61 15.78 21.81
N LYS A 10 41.56 15.99 21.01
CA LYS A 10 41.66 16.66 19.70
C LYS A 10 42.12 18.11 19.85
N ALA A 11 41.60 18.86 20.83
CA ALA A 11 42.04 20.22 21.13
C ALA A 11 43.52 20.28 21.51
N ASN A 12 43.98 19.34 22.34
CA ASN A 12 45.38 19.24 22.75
C ASN A 12 46.30 18.87 21.56
N LEU A 13 45.86 17.97 20.67
CA LEU A 13 46.58 17.62 19.44
C LEU A 13 46.71 18.81 18.48
N LEU A 14 45.70 19.68 18.44
CA LEU A 14 45.72 20.94 17.68
C LEU A 14 46.54 22.05 18.36
N GLY A 15 47.10 21.78 19.54
CA GLY A 15 47.89 22.75 20.31
C GLY A 15 47.07 23.85 20.97
N TYR A 16 45.75 23.73 21.03
CA TYR A 16 44.89 24.69 21.71
C TYR A 16 45.04 24.57 23.24
N ARG A 17 45.23 25.72 23.90
CA ARG A 17 45.38 25.84 25.36
C ARG A 17 44.61 27.05 25.87
N GLY A 18 44.20 26.99 27.15
CA GLY A 18 43.42 28.05 27.80
C GLY A 18 42.12 28.35 27.05
N GLU A 19 41.80 29.63 26.88
CA GLU A 19 40.58 30.12 26.21
C GLU A 19 40.37 29.52 24.81
N LYS A 20 41.45 29.37 24.01
CA LYS A 20 41.35 28.75 22.67
C LYS A 20 40.89 27.30 22.71
N ARG A 21 41.22 26.57 23.77
CA ARG A 21 40.73 25.19 23.97
C ARG A 21 39.25 25.20 24.32
N GLU A 22 38.81 26.14 25.14
CA GLU A 22 37.41 26.29 25.53
C GLU A 22 36.53 26.70 24.34
N GLU A 23 36.97 27.67 23.55
CA GLU A 23 36.30 28.05 22.30
C GLU A 23 36.18 26.88 21.32
N TYR A 24 37.26 26.14 21.13
CA TYR A 24 37.27 24.96 20.28
C TYR A 24 36.30 23.88 20.77
N MET A 25 36.30 23.59 22.08
CA MET A 25 35.38 22.61 22.65
C MET A 25 33.92 23.07 22.47
N LYS A 26 33.62 24.35 22.70
CA LYS A 26 32.29 24.92 22.52
C LYS A 26 31.81 24.80 21.06
N GLN A 27 32.67 25.13 20.10
CA GLN A 27 32.35 24.97 18.68
C GLN A 27 32.10 23.51 18.28
N GLU A 28 32.91 22.58 18.78
CA GLU A 28 32.70 21.15 18.49
C GLU A 28 31.38 20.65 19.09
N PHE A 29 31.00 21.07 20.30
CA PHE A 29 29.70 20.69 20.87
C PHE A 29 28.52 21.25 20.07
N GLU A 30 28.58 22.53 19.68
CA GLU A 30 27.54 23.15 18.86
C GLU A 30 27.40 22.44 17.50
N LEU A 31 28.51 22.11 16.85
CA LEU A 31 28.50 21.33 15.61
C LEU A 31 27.96 19.91 15.79
N LEU A 32 28.16 19.30 16.96
CA LEU A 32 27.62 17.97 17.25
C LEU A 32 26.12 18.00 17.48
N ASP A 33 25.62 19.01 18.19
CA ASP A 33 24.19 19.21 18.40
C ASP A 33 23.49 19.46 17.06
N GLU A 34 24.02 20.36 16.21
CA GLU A 34 23.49 20.58 14.86
C GLU A 34 23.49 19.30 14.01
N ARG A 35 24.53 18.47 14.13
CA ARG A 35 24.60 17.19 13.41
C ARG A 35 23.59 16.18 13.94
N GLN A 36 23.36 16.13 15.25
CA GLN A 36 22.32 15.27 15.81
C GLN A 36 20.95 15.74 15.34
N GLU A 37 20.65 17.03 15.43
CA GLU A 37 19.38 17.59 15.01
C GLU A 37 19.10 17.30 13.52
N LYS A 38 20.06 17.51 12.63
CA LYS A 38 19.92 17.17 11.21
C LYS A 38 19.69 15.68 10.98
N LYS A 39 20.34 14.82 11.76
CA LYS A 39 20.16 13.37 11.66
C LYS A 39 18.76 12.98 12.12
N GLU A 40 18.29 13.54 13.23
CA GLU A 40 16.92 13.30 13.72
C GLU A 40 15.87 13.84 12.75
N GLU A 41 16.11 15.01 12.15
CA GLU A 41 15.23 15.57 11.13
C GLU A 41 15.16 14.65 9.92
N ALA A 42 16.30 14.18 9.42
CA ALA A 42 16.36 13.23 8.31
C ALA A 42 15.61 11.93 8.64
N GLU A 43 15.80 11.38 9.85
CA GLU A 43 15.08 10.16 10.27
C GLU A 43 13.56 10.40 10.38
N ARG A 44 13.13 11.57 10.85
CA ARG A 44 11.71 11.94 10.89
C ARG A 44 11.13 12.08 9.48
N GLN A 45 11.88 12.68 8.55
CA GLN A 45 11.48 12.79 7.16
C GLN A 45 11.36 11.41 6.50
N GLU A 46 12.37 10.55 6.67
CA GLU A 46 12.36 9.18 6.14
C GLU A 46 11.17 8.37 6.67
N LYS A 47 10.88 8.44 7.98
CA LYS A 47 9.70 7.78 8.57
C LYS A 47 8.39 8.31 7.98
N LYS A 48 8.31 9.62 7.71
CA LYS A 48 7.12 10.23 7.11
C LYS A 48 6.93 9.76 5.67
N GLU A 49 8.00 9.74 4.88
CA GLU A 49 7.97 9.24 3.50
C GLU A 49 7.60 7.75 3.45
N GLU A 50 8.16 6.93 4.36
CA GLU A 50 7.82 5.52 4.45
C GLU A 50 6.34 5.32 4.82
N ALA A 51 5.83 6.08 5.78
CA ALA A 51 4.44 6.04 6.16
C ALA A 51 3.51 6.43 5.00
N GLU A 52 3.86 7.47 4.24
CA GLU A 52 3.11 7.90 3.08
C GLU A 52 3.14 6.85 1.95
N ARG A 53 4.31 6.25 1.68
CA ARG A 53 4.45 5.17 0.69
C ARG A 53 3.57 3.98 1.05
N ARG A 54 3.63 3.52 2.30
CA ARG A 54 2.79 2.41 2.80
C ARG A 54 1.30 2.73 2.71
N ALA A 55 0.91 3.98 2.97
CA ALA A 55 -0.49 4.41 2.86
C ALA A 55 -0.97 4.37 1.40
N ARG A 56 -0.14 4.81 0.45
CA ARG A 56 -0.44 4.75 -0.99
C ARG A 56 -0.57 3.29 -1.47
N GLU A 57 0.38 2.44 -1.10
CA GLU A 57 0.35 1.00 -1.44
C GLU A 57 -0.92 0.33 -0.94
N LYS A 58 -1.31 0.56 0.32
CA LYS A 58 -2.55 0.02 0.89
C LYS A 58 -3.80 0.53 0.16
N LYS A 59 -3.80 1.80 -0.25
CA LYS A 59 -4.93 2.37 -0.99
C LYS A 59 -5.05 1.72 -2.36
N GLU A 60 -3.94 1.55 -3.08
CA GLU A 60 -3.92 0.90 -4.39
C GLU A 60 -4.37 -0.57 -4.30
N GLU A 61 -3.91 -1.29 -3.28
CA GLU A 61 -4.33 -2.68 -3.04
C GLU A 61 -5.84 -2.76 -2.77
N ALA A 62 -6.38 -1.86 -1.93
CA ALA A 62 -7.81 -1.82 -1.65
C ALA A 62 -8.64 -1.49 -2.90
N GLU A 63 -8.18 -0.55 -3.74
CA GLU A 63 -8.84 -0.23 -5.01
C GLU A 63 -8.81 -1.41 -5.98
N ARG A 64 -7.68 -2.14 -6.07
CA ARG A 64 -7.60 -3.34 -6.91
C ARG A 64 -8.56 -4.42 -6.43
N GLN A 65 -8.59 -4.71 -5.13
CA GLN A 65 -9.50 -5.71 -4.56
C GLN A 65 -10.97 -5.33 -4.77
N ALA A 66 -11.31 -4.04 -4.70
CA ALA A 66 -12.67 -3.58 -4.98
C ALA A 66 -13.08 -3.84 -6.43
N ARG A 67 -12.20 -3.52 -7.39
CA ARG A 67 -12.45 -3.77 -8.82
C ARG A 67 -12.57 -5.26 -9.13
N GLU A 68 -11.71 -6.09 -8.55
CA GLU A 68 -11.78 -7.55 -8.74
C GLU A 68 -13.12 -8.12 -8.25
N LYS A 69 -13.63 -7.66 -7.10
CA LYS A 69 -14.94 -8.06 -6.60
C LYS A 69 -16.08 -7.60 -7.49
N GLU A 70 -16.00 -6.38 -8.01
CA GLU A 70 -17.00 -5.85 -8.93
C GLU A 70 -17.04 -6.66 -10.24
N GLU A 71 -15.87 -6.95 -10.82
CA GLU A 71 -15.78 -7.80 -12.02
C GLU A 71 -16.29 -9.23 -11.76
N GLU A 72 -16.01 -9.81 -10.59
CA GLU A 72 -16.50 -11.13 -10.23
C GLU A 72 -18.03 -11.15 -10.10
N ALA A 73 -18.60 -10.14 -9.44
CA ALA A 73 -20.04 -9.98 -9.32
C ALA A 73 -20.71 -9.82 -10.69
N GLU A 74 -20.16 -8.99 -11.57
CA GLU A 74 -20.71 -8.81 -12.92
C GLU A 74 -20.64 -10.10 -13.74
N ARG A 75 -19.53 -10.85 -13.64
CA ARG A 75 -19.40 -12.16 -14.30
C ARG A 75 -20.42 -13.16 -13.77
N GLN A 76 -20.68 -13.15 -12.47
CA GLN A 76 -21.66 -14.05 -11.87
C GLN A 76 -23.08 -13.69 -12.35
N GLU A 77 -23.46 -12.41 -12.34
CA GLU A 77 -24.77 -11.96 -12.83
C GLU A 77 -24.99 -12.35 -14.29
N ARG A 78 -23.97 -12.16 -15.15
CA ARG A 78 -24.04 -12.58 -16.56
C ARG A 78 -24.28 -14.07 -16.71
N LYS A 79 -23.59 -14.91 -15.90
CA LYS A 79 -23.78 -16.37 -15.93
C LYS A 79 -25.17 -16.78 -15.45
N GLU A 80 -25.65 -16.19 -14.36
CA GLU A 80 -26.99 -16.47 -13.84
C GLU A 80 -28.07 -16.11 -14.87
N LYS A 81 -27.90 -14.98 -15.57
CA LYS A 81 -28.80 -14.58 -16.66
C LYS A 81 -28.75 -15.55 -17.84
N GLU A 82 -27.56 -15.96 -18.27
CA GLU A 82 -27.42 -16.92 -19.37
C GLU A 82 -28.05 -18.29 -19.01
N GLU A 83 -27.91 -18.73 -17.76
CA GLU A 83 -28.52 -19.96 -17.29
C GLU A 83 -30.05 -19.86 -17.24
N ALA A 84 -30.59 -18.73 -16.76
CA ALA A 84 -32.02 -18.45 -16.75
C ALA A 84 -32.61 -18.45 -18.17
N ASP A 85 -31.98 -17.73 -19.10
CA ASP A 85 -32.40 -17.67 -20.50
C ASP A 85 -32.36 -19.06 -21.16
N ARG A 86 -31.32 -19.86 -20.86
CA ARG A 86 -31.22 -21.23 -21.37
C ARG A 86 -32.34 -22.12 -20.82
N LYS A 87 -32.65 -22.00 -19.53
CA LYS A 87 -33.72 -22.77 -18.88
C LYS A 87 -35.08 -22.43 -19.48
N GLU A 88 -35.38 -21.14 -19.68
CA GLU A 88 -36.62 -20.69 -20.29
C GLU A 88 -36.79 -21.25 -21.70
N ARG A 89 -35.73 -21.23 -22.51
CA ARG A 89 -35.75 -21.81 -23.87
C ARG A 89 -36.06 -23.30 -23.84
N LEU A 90 -35.42 -24.06 -22.94
CA LEU A 90 -35.63 -25.50 -22.81
C LEU A 90 -37.06 -25.82 -22.33
N GLU A 91 -37.62 -25.05 -21.41
CA GLU A 91 -39.00 -25.20 -20.98
C GLU A 91 -39.99 -24.92 -22.12
N LEU A 92 -39.74 -23.88 -22.91
CA LEU A 92 -40.58 -23.53 -24.05
C LEU A 92 -40.51 -24.58 -25.17
N GLU A 93 -39.32 -25.14 -25.43
CA GLU A 93 -39.14 -26.24 -26.37
C GLU A 93 -39.88 -27.51 -25.92
N LYS A 94 -39.78 -27.84 -24.62
CA LYS A 94 -40.52 -28.96 -24.04
C LYS A 94 -42.03 -28.79 -24.19
N MET A 95 -42.56 -27.58 -23.91
CA MET A 95 -43.99 -27.31 -24.07
C MET A 95 -44.46 -27.43 -25.52
N LYS A 96 -43.63 -26.99 -26.49
CA LYS A 96 -43.93 -27.13 -27.92
C LYS A 96 -44.01 -28.60 -28.32
N LEU A 97 -43.03 -29.41 -27.91
CA LEU A 97 -43.03 -30.85 -28.18
C LEU A 97 -44.25 -31.55 -27.56
N ASP A 98 -44.59 -31.23 -26.31
CA ASP A 98 -45.78 -31.79 -25.66
C ASP A 98 -47.07 -31.42 -26.40
N ALA A 99 -47.18 -30.19 -26.91
CA ALA A 99 -48.32 -29.74 -27.70
C ALA A 99 -48.40 -30.45 -29.06
N GLU A 100 -47.28 -30.61 -29.76
CA GLU A 100 -47.19 -31.35 -31.02
C GLU A 100 -47.60 -32.82 -30.85
N MET A 101 -47.11 -33.47 -29.79
CA MET A 101 -47.46 -34.85 -29.48
C MET A 101 -48.94 -35.04 -29.21
N LYS A 102 -49.57 -34.12 -28.45
CA LYS A 102 -51.03 -34.13 -28.22
C LYS A 102 -51.82 -33.96 -29.51
N LEU A 103 -51.39 -33.08 -30.41
CA LEU A 103 -52.04 -32.89 -31.70
C LEU A 103 -51.91 -34.12 -32.60
N LEU A 104 -50.78 -34.84 -32.55
CA LEU A 104 -50.60 -36.09 -33.28
C LEU A 104 -51.49 -37.21 -32.73
N GLN A 105 -51.60 -37.33 -31.40
CA GLN A 105 -52.49 -38.31 -30.76
C GLN A 105 -53.97 -38.06 -31.08
N ALA A 106 -54.39 -36.79 -31.19
CA ALA A 106 -55.77 -36.42 -31.53
C ALA A 106 -56.15 -36.67 -33.01
N LYS A 107 -55.16 -36.98 -33.87
CA LYS A 107 -55.37 -37.25 -35.32
C LYS A 107 -55.46 -38.76 -35.64
N ILE A 108 -55.34 -39.62 -34.64
CA ILE A 108 -55.51 -41.08 -34.73
C ILE A 108 -56.86 -41.44 -34.12
#